data_AF-A0AAE3XDV0-F1
#
_entry.id   AF-A0AAE3XDV0-F1
#
_cell.length_a   1.000
_cell.length_b   1.000
_cell.length_c   1.000
_cell.angle_alpha   90.00
_cell.angle_beta   90.00
_cell.angle_gamma   90.00
#
_symmetry.space_group_name_H-M   'P 1'
#
loop_
_entity.id
_entity.type
_entity.pdbx_description
1 polymer ?
#
loop_
_entity_poly.entity_id
_entity_poly.type
_entity_poly.pdbx_seq_one_letter_code
_entity_poly.pdbx_strand_id
1 'polypeptide(L)'
;MTYSKGDATDSPTDNHMGVLRANNITQSGLSFSDLVYVPSGLVSELQRVRQNDIVIATSSGSISVVGKAARATSDFNVGFGAFCGLIRPSQEIEARFLGHFFGSSAYRTYVSSVARGVNINNLKREHFENIEIPLPPLPEQVRIADKLDALLARVEAGRERLERVPKLLKRFRQSVLSAAVSGELTREWRGGRDAEWRTARVGDTFVSFSGGTPSRNQSDYWGGDVGWLSSGDIKSTKIADSSESITQLGLQNSSAKIAKAGSIIVVVRSGILAHTLPVAVVERDLAINQDIKCFDSNNKNINLWLLIAWKANESKILGQNRDGTTVQSVKYDTLKNWVLSIPPQDEFNEAIRRIESLSAIADRIEAKYAAALSSFDRLTPALLAKAFRGELVPQDPNDEPASVLLERIRAAREAEGGKRGRGRPAKAAAGGSGDGAEVKRRGRPPGANAQAGAEGTEPKRRGRPPKVREAVSEPDAQPAAVAETAEASAAPRGRGRPPGPGIPQASSFEDALRKLEEQKLARAQGARQVGLFDDAE
;
A
#
# COMPACT_ATOMS: atom_id res chain seq x y z
N MET A 1 27.78 -2.97 15.47
CA MET A 1 28.56 -2.25 14.46
C MET A 1 28.03 -0.84 14.34
N THR A 2 28.92 0.14 14.29
CA THR A 2 28.60 1.52 13.93
C THR A 2 29.45 1.85 12.70
N TYR A 3 28.85 2.36 11.64
CA TYR A 3 29.54 2.79 10.42
C TYR A 3 29.14 4.22 10.09
N SER A 4 30.02 4.97 9.44
CA SER A 4 29.74 6.33 9.00
C SER A 4 29.03 6.31 7.64
N LYS A 5 28.32 7.39 7.30
CA LYS A 5 27.67 7.51 5.97
C LYS A 5 28.66 7.38 4.79
N GLY A 6 29.94 7.69 5.00
CA GLY A 6 30.98 7.54 3.98
C GLY A 6 31.46 6.10 3.77
N ASP A 7 31.20 5.19 4.72
CA ASP A 7 31.60 3.78 4.65
C ASP A 7 30.51 2.91 3.98
N ALA A 8 29.39 3.51 3.61
CA ALA A 8 28.19 2.84 3.13
C ALA A 8 27.97 3.09 1.64
N THR A 9 27.72 2.02 0.88
CA THR A 9 27.31 2.09 -0.52
C THR A 9 25.93 1.49 -0.72
N ASP A 10 25.19 1.99 -1.71
CA ASP A 10 23.86 1.47 -2.07
C ASP A 10 23.94 0.29 -3.06
N SER A 11 25.15 -0.09 -3.48
CA SER A 11 25.38 -1.17 -4.43
C SER A 11 26.44 -2.15 -3.91
N PRO A 12 26.29 -3.45 -4.22
CA PRO A 12 27.26 -4.48 -3.81
C PRO A 12 28.60 -4.26 -4.51
N THR A 13 29.68 -4.51 -3.78
CA THR A 13 31.07 -4.55 -4.30
C THR A 13 31.80 -5.73 -3.67
N ASP A 14 32.86 -6.23 -4.30
CA ASP A 14 33.52 -7.51 -3.95
C ASP A 14 34.03 -7.61 -2.51
N ASN A 15 34.26 -6.46 -1.84
CA ASN A 15 34.74 -6.39 -0.46
C ASN A 15 33.72 -5.85 0.54
N HIS A 16 32.46 -5.72 0.13
CA HIS A 16 31.38 -5.21 0.98
C HIS A 16 30.32 -6.29 1.26
N MET A 17 29.75 -6.22 2.47
CA MET A 17 28.69 -7.08 2.92
C MET A 17 27.41 -6.27 3.11
N GLY A 18 26.28 -6.83 2.69
CA GLY A 18 24.97 -6.21 2.91
C GLY A 18 24.62 -6.17 4.39
N VAL A 19 23.97 -5.08 4.83
CA VAL A 19 23.58 -4.86 6.23
C VAL A 19 22.08 -4.68 6.33
N LEU A 20 21.43 -5.58 7.08
CA LEU A 20 20.03 -5.48 7.43
C LEU A 20 19.80 -4.33 8.42
N ARG A 21 18.79 -3.52 8.15
CA ARG A 21 18.27 -2.45 9.03
C ARG A 21 16.88 -2.83 9.55
N ALA A 22 16.35 -2.07 10.50
CA ALA A 22 15.04 -2.36 11.09
C ALA A 22 13.91 -2.50 10.04
N ASN A 23 13.97 -1.73 8.94
CA ASN A 23 12.96 -1.80 7.86
C ASN A 23 13.06 -3.08 7.01
N ASN A 24 14.21 -3.78 7.04
CA ASN A 24 14.40 -5.05 6.35
C ASN A 24 13.73 -6.21 7.10
N ILE A 25 13.24 -5.99 8.32
CA ILE A 25 12.57 -7.00 9.14
C ILE A 25 11.06 -6.79 8.98
N THR A 26 10.43 -7.65 8.19
CA THR A 26 9.00 -7.57 7.86
C THR A 26 8.22 -8.66 8.60
N GLN A 27 6.88 -8.61 8.50
CA GLN A 27 6.04 -9.69 9.02
C GLN A 27 6.15 -10.97 8.17
N SER A 28 6.50 -10.85 6.89
CA SER A 28 6.65 -11.96 5.96
C SER A 28 8.05 -12.57 5.95
N GLY A 29 9.02 -11.96 6.64
CA GLY A 29 10.39 -12.45 6.75
C GLY A 29 11.44 -11.35 6.66
N LEU A 30 12.63 -11.73 6.20
CA LEU A 30 13.71 -10.77 5.91
C LEU A 30 13.59 -10.27 4.48
N SER A 31 13.55 -8.95 4.30
CA SER A 31 13.62 -8.29 2.99
C SER A 31 15.05 -7.88 2.69
N PHE A 32 15.55 -8.29 1.51
CA PHE A 32 16.87 -7.93 1.00
C PHE A 32 16.82 -6.78 0.00
N SER A 33 15.68 -6.07 -0.10
CA SER A 33 15.59 -4.81 -0.84
C SER A 33 16.26 -3.68 -0.05
N ASP A 34 16.81 -2.70 -0.77
CA ASP A 34 17.39 -1.48 -0.19
C ASP A 34 18.41 -1.76 0.94
N LEU A 35 19.26 -2.77 0.75
CA LEU A 35 20.38 -3.01 1.65
C LEU A 35 21.41 -1.90 1.51
N VAL A 36 22.08 -1.58 2.61
CA VAL A 36 23.33 -0.83 2.58
C VAL A 36 24.47 -1.80 2.68
N TYR A 37 25.51 -1.56 1.90
CA TYR A 37 26.71 -2.38 1.85
C TYR A 37 27.84 -1.64 2.53
N VAL A 38 28.60 -2.35 3.36
CA VAL A 38 29.72 -1.81 4.15
C VAL A 38 30.93 -2.74 4.01
N PRO A 39 32.17 -2.26 4.17
CA PRO A 39 33.34 -3.11 4.13
C PRO A 39 33.20 -4.34 5.03
N SER A 40 33.41 -5.53 4.49
CA SER A 40 33.15 -6.80 5.19
C SER A 40 33.92 -6.94 6.51
N GLY A 41 35.08 -6.29 6.63
CA GLY A 41 35.88 -6.25 7.86
C GLY A 41 35.22 -5.48 9.02
N LEU A 42 34.22 -4.64 8.75
CA LEU A 42 33.44 -3.95 9.80
C LEU A 42 32.32 -4.82 10.36
N VAL A 43 31.96 -5.92 9.69
CA VAL A 43 30.93 -6.87 10.14
C VAL A 43 31.60 -8.00 10.91
N SER A 44 31.37 -8.04 12.22
CA SER A 44 31.90 -9.12 13.07
C SER A 44 31.21 -10.46 12.80
N GLU A 45 31.89 -11.57 13.12
CA GLU A 45 31.32 -12.93 12.98
C GLU A 45 30.01 -13.14 13.75
N LEU A 46 29.84 -12.45 14.89
CA LEU A 46 28.61 -12.49 15.68
C LEU A 46 27.45 -11.74 15.02
N GLN A 47 27.74 -10.84 14.08
CA GLN A 47 26.74 -10.08 13.36
C GLN A 47 26.31 -10.73 12.05
N ARG A 48 26.99 -11.78 11.60
CA ARG A 48 26.61 -12.52 10.40
C ARG A 48 25.37 -13.36 10.67
N VAL A 49 24.35 -13.15 9.85
CA VAL A 49 23.09 -13.88 9.91
C VAL A 49 23.29 -15.26 9.32
N ARG A 50 22.87 -16.29 10.05
CA ARG A 50 22.89 -17.70 9.64
C ARG A 50 21.47 -18.22 9.55
N GLN A 51 21.32 -19.36 8.88
CA GLN A 51 20.07 -20.09 8.88
C GLN A 51 19.57 -20.27 10.32
N ASN A 52 18.25 -20.10 10.51
CA ASN A 52 17.54 -20.22 11.78
C ASN A 52 17.78 -19.11 12.80
N ASP A 53 18.66 -18.14 12.52
CA ASP A 53 18.75 -16.95 13.36
C ASP A 53 17.46 -16.13 13.31
N ILE A 54 17.10 -15.54 14.44
CA ILE A 54 15.96 -14.63 14.57
C ILE A 54 16.51 -13.21 14.65
N VAL A 55 16.33 -12.44 13.58
CA VAL A 55 16.76 -11.04 13.51
C VAL A 55 15.61 -10.16 14.01
N ILE A 56 15.90 -9.23 14.91
CA ILE A 56 14.90 -8.42 15.61
C ILE A 56 15.22 -6.93 15.47
N ALA A 57 14.22 -6.09 15.17
CA ALA A 57 14.36 -4.64 15.24
C ALA A 57 14.37 -4.21 16.71
N THR A 58 15.52 -3.81 17.24
CA THR A 58 15.67 -3.43 18.65
C THR A 58 15.39 -1.96 18.91
N SER A 59 15.51 -1.11 17.89
CA SER A 59 15.30 0.34 18.04
C SER A 59 14.51 0.92 16.88
N SER A 60 13.52 1.76 17.17
CA SER A 60 12.78 2.53 16.16
C SER A 60 11.97 3.65 16.81
N GLY A 61 11.74 4.73 16.06
CA GLY A 61 10.77 5.76 16.44
C GLY A 61 9.32 5.24 16.46
N SER A 62 9.04 4.13 15.78
CA SER A 62 7.71 3.51 15.75
C SER A 62 7.63 2.28 16.64
N ILE A 63 6.65 2.25 17.55
CA ILE A 63 6.36 1.10 18.40
C ILE A 63 5.94 -0.14 17.59
N SER A 64 5.32 0.06 16.42
CA SER A 64 4.93 -1.05 15.56
C SER A 64 6.12 -1.71 14.87
N VAL A 65 7.25 -1.00 14.73
CA VAL A 65 8.49 -1.51 14.16
C VAL A 65 9.39 -2.12 15.22
N VAL A 66 9.52 -1.50 16.40
CA VAL A 66 10.30 -2.08 17.50
C VAL A 66 9.76 -3.46 17.87
N GLY A 67 10.69 -4.38 18.07
CA GLY A 67 10.45 -5.79 18.33
C GLY A 67 9.95 -6.58 17.13
N LYS A 68 9.81 -6.02 15.92
CA LYS A 68 9.55 -6.89 14.74
C LYS A 68 10.68 -7.89 14.61
N ALA A 69 10.35 -9.13 14.32
CA ALA A 69 11.30 -10.22 14.28
C ALA A 69 11.04 -11.11 13.06
N ALA A 70 12.10 -11.65 12.48
CA ALA A 70 12.01 -12.58 11.37
C ALA A 70 13.11 -13.64 11.48
N ARG A 71 12.73 -14.90 11.23
CA ARG A 71 13.67 -16.02 11.14
C ARG A 71 14.34 -16.04 9.77
N ALA A 72 15.66 -16.21 9.74
CA ALA A 72 16.41 -16.47 8.53
C ALA A 72 16.14 -17.91 8.04
N THR A 73 15.64 -18.05 6.83
CA THR A 73 15.28 -19.36 6.24
C THR A 73 16.46 -20.11 5.65
N SER A 74 17.53 -19.40 5.30
CA SER A 74 18.80 -19.93 4.79
C SER A 74 19.97 -19.13 5.34
N ASP A 75 21.19 -19.58 5.06
CA ASP A 75 22.38 -18.75 5.27
C ASP A 75 22.36 -17.58 4.29
N PHE A 76 22.61 -16.38 4.81
CA PHE A 76 22.67 -15.17 4.02
C PHE A 76 24.01 -14.49 4.26
N ASN A 77 24.66 -14.03 3.19
CA ASN A 77 25.91 -13.28 3.32
C ASN A 77 25.63 -11.81 3.70
N VAL A 78 24.98 -11.60 4.85
CA VAL A 78 24.60 -10.29 5.37
C VAL A 78 24.89 -10.17 6.86
N GLY A 79 25.19 -8.94 7.28
CA GLY A 79 25.21 -8.53 8.67
C GLY A 79 23.92 -7.80 9.07
N PHE A 80 23.89 -7.27 10.29
CA PHE A 80 22.84 -6.36 10.74
C PHE A 80 23.40 -5.11 11.45
N GLY A 81 22.68 -4.00 11.31
CA GLY A 81 23.05 -2.69 11.83
C GLY A 81 22.75 -2.51 13.33
N ALA A 82 23.11 -1.35 13.89
CA ALA A 82 23.01 -1.06 15.33
C ALA A 82 21.58 -1.14 15.92
N PHE A 83 20.55 -0.95 15.08
CA PHE A 83 19.14 -0.98 15.49
C PHE A 83 18.48 -2.35 15.33
N CYS A 84 19.30 -3.38 15.08
CA CYS A 84 18.88 -4.75 15.00
C CYS A 84 19.61 -5.58 16.08
N GLY A 85 18.95 -6.65 16.53
CA GLY A 85 19.50 -7.69 17.38
C GLY A 85 19.35 -9.06 16.73
N LEU A 86 20.01 -10.05 17.30
CA LEU A 86 20.04 -11.42 16.81
C LEU A 86 19.84 -12.38 17.98
N ILE A 87 18.91 -13.32 17.84
CA ILE A 87 18.76 -14.46 18.72
C ILE A 87 19.09 -15.71 17.91
N ARG A 88 20.08 -16.47 18.37
CA ARG A 88 20.45 -17.76 17.78
C ARG A 88 19.91 -18.88 18.66
N PRO A 89 18.93 -19.67 18.19
CA PRO A 89 18.43 -20.82 18.93
C PRO A 89 19.54 -21.85 19.17
N SER A 90 19.54 -22.51 20.32
CA SER A 90 20.38 -23.70 20.54
C SER A 90 19.84 -24.87 19.71
N GLN A 91 20.69 -25.87 19.44
CA GLN A 91 20.29 -27.09 18.71
C GLN A 91 19.18 -27.89 19.42
N GLU A 92 19.01 -27.69 20.72
CA GLU A 92 17.96 -28.31 21.53
C GLU A 92 16.56 -27.73 21.29
N ILE A 93 16.43 -26.57 20.64
CA ILE A 93 15.15 -25.88 20.43
C ILE A 93 14.81 -25.87 18.94
N GLU A 94 13.58 -26.24 18.59
CA GLU A 94 13.11 -26.14 17.20
C GLU A 94 13.04 -24.67 16.79
N ALA A 95 13.93 -24.26 15.89
CA ALA A 95 14.08 -22.86 15.51
C ALA A 95 12.83 -22.26 14.87
N ARG A 96 12.04 -23.06 14.14
CA ARG A 96 10.78 -22.60 13.54
C ARG A 96 9.74 -22.26 14.61
N PHE A 97 9.61 -23.12 15.62
CA PHE A 97 8.75 -22.86 16.78
C PHE A 97 9.13 -21.55 17.47
N LEU A 98 10.42 -21.35 17.73
CA LEU A 98 10.89 -20.10 18.33
C LEU A 98 10.64 -18.89 17.41
N GLY A 99 10.88 -19.03 16.10
CA GLY A 99 10.58 -17.99 15.11
C GLY A 99 9.11 -17.55 15.15
N HIS A 100 8.17 -18.51 15.24
CA HIS A 100 6.74 -18.23 15.38
C HIS A 100 6.40 -17.51 16.69
N PHE A 101 7.11 -17.80 17.79
CA PHE A 101 6.90 -17.13 19.08
C PHE A 101 7.20 -15.63 18.98
N PHE A 102 8.29 -15.26 18.30
CA PHE A 102 8.64 -13.87 18.07
C PHE A 102 7.71 -13.14 17.08
N GLY A 103 6.78 -13.86 16.43
CA GLY A 103 5.66 -13.28 15.69
C GLY A 103 4.36 -13.17 16.50
N SER A 104 4.30 -13.75 17.70
CA SER A 104 3.06 -13.92 18.47
C SER A 104 2.57 -12.64 19.15
N SER A 105 1.27 -12.59 19.44
CA SER A 105 0.67 -11.50 20.20
C SER A 105 1.23 -11.39 21.63
N ALA A 106 1.57 -12.51 22.26
CA ALA A 106 2.19 -12.54 23.59
C ALA A 106 3.52 -11.78 23.61
N TYR A 107 4.42 -12.10 22.66
CA TYR A 107 5.68 -11.37 22.48
C TYR A 107 5.45 -9.89 22.15
N ARG A 108 4.51 -9.57 21.26
CA ARG A 108 4.19 -8.17 20.92
C ARG A 108 3.68 -7.37 22.11
N THR A 109 2.92 -8.00 23.00
CA THR A 109 2.40 -7.38 24.23
C THR A 109 3.54 -7.11 25.20
N TYR A 110 4.45 -8.08 25.37
CA TYR A 110 5.67 -7.91 26.16
C TYR A 110 6.54 -6.75 25.64
N VAL A 111 6.84 -6.73 24.33
CA VAL A 111 7.60 -5.62 23.72
C VAL A 111 6.95 -4.27 24.00
N SER A 112 5.62 -4.18 23.90
CA SER A 112 4.89 -2.93 24.12
C SER A 112 4.91 -2.46 25.57
N SER A 113 5.09 -3.36 26.54
CA SER A 113 5.22 -2.98 27.95
C SER A 113 6.63 -2.50 28.30
N VAL A 114 7.68 -3.10 27.70
CA VAL A 114 9.08 -2.83 28.07
C VAL A 114 9.80 -1.82 27.17
N ALA A 115 9.36 -1.61 25.93
CA ALA A 115 10.09 -0.79 24.96
C ALA A 115 9.86 0.73 25.06
N ARG A 116 9.13 1.21 26.09
CA ARG A 116 8.68 2.62 26.19
C ARG A 116 9.86 3.60 26.35
N GLY A 117 9.99 4.54 25.42
CA GLY A 117 10.94 5.65 25.48
C GLY A 117 10.34 6.99 25.04
N VAL A 118 10.97 8.11 25.40
CA VAL A 118 10.45 9.48 25.15
C VAL A 118 10.49 9.86 23.65
N ASN A 119 11.50 9.40 22.89
CA ASN A 119 11.66 9.71 21.46
C ASN A 119 11.95 8.48 20.57
N ILE A 120 12.60 7.44 21.12
CA ILE A 120 12.91 6.20 20.42
C ILE A 120 12.57 5.06 21.37
N ASN A 121 11.80 4.09 20.88
CA ASN A 121 11.52 2.86 21.60
C ASN A 121 12.73 1.93 21.43
N ASN A 122 13.19 1.32 22.52
CA ASN A 122 14.41 0.52 22.53
C ASN A 122 14.22 -0.78 23.31
N LEU A 123 14.67 -1.88 22.73
CA LEU A 123 14.80 -3.18 23.38
C LEU A 123 16.26 -3.41 23.74
N LYS A 124 16.50 -3.67 25.02
CA LYS A 124 17.82 -3.99 25.56
C LYS A 124 17.95 -5.50 25.76
N ARG A 125 19.18 -5.96 25.92
CA ARG A 125 19.51 -7.36 26.22
C ARG A 125 18.73 -7.90 27.42
N GLU A 126 18.63 -7.12 28.50
CA GLU A 126 17.90 -7.49 29.72
C GLU A 126 16.42 -7.83 29.46
N HIS A 127 15.78 -7.21 28.46
CA HIS A 127 14.40 -7.54 28.10
C HIS A 127 14.31 -8.93 27.45
N PHE A 128 15.30 -9.32 26.64
CA PHE A 128 15.33 -10.66 26.04
C PHE A 128 15.77 -11.73 27.03
N GLU A 129 16.50 -11.38 28.09
CA GLU A 129 16.88 -12.31 29.15
C GLU A 129 15.72 -12.60 30.11
N ASN A 130 14.77 -11.67 30.23
CA ASN A 130 13.62 -11.75 31.14
C ASN A 130 12.31 -12.17 30.46
N ILE A 131 12.30 -12.40 29.14
CA ILE A 131 11.09 -12.83 28.45
C ILE A 131 10.83 -14.32 28.75
N GLU A 132 9.60 -14.62 29.15
CA GLU A 132 9.13 -15.99 29.33
C GLU A 132 8.62 -16.56 28.01
N ILE A 133 9.04 -17.79 27.70
CA ILE A 133 8.67 -18.50 26.48
C ILE A 133 7.99 -19.81 26.90
N PRO A 134 6.76 -20.10 26.48
CA PRO A 134 6.16 -21.41 26.68
C PRO A 134 6.96 -22.43 25.87
N LEU A 135 7.63 -23.36 26.56
CA LEU A 135 8.55 -24.30 25.96
C LEU A 135 8.03 -25.73 26.13
N PRO A 136 7.24 -26.26 25.18
CA PRO A 136 6.80 -27.65 25.19
C PRO A 136 7.96 -28.59 24.83
N PRO A 137 7.79 -29.91 24.98
CA PRO A 137 8.77 -30.91 24.54
C PRO A 137 9.18 -30.73 23.08
N LEU A 138 10.40 -31.15 22.73
CA LEU A 138 10.93 -30.97 21.37
C LEU A 138 10.03 -31.60 20.28
N PRO A 139 9.49 -32.83 20.45
CA PRO A 139 8.56 -33.40 19.46
C PRO A 139 7.30 -32.54 19.27
N GLU A 140 6.73 -31.99 20.36
CA GLU A 140 5.58 -31.10 20.29
C GLU A 140 5.91 -29.78 19.60
N GLN A 141 7.09 -29.19 19.85
CA GLN A 141 7.55 -27.99 19.14
C GLN A 141 7.59 -28.21 17.63
N VAL A 142 8.09 -29.37 17.17
CA VAL A 142 8.12 -29.74 15.75
C VAL A 142 6.69 -29.84 15.19
N ARG A 143 5.78 -30.53 15.89
CA ARG A 143 4.37 -30.64 15.47
C ARG A 143 3.69 -29.26 15.37
N ILE A 144 3.93 -28.38 16.34
CA ILE A 144 3.42 -27.00 16.32
C ILE A 144 3.99 -26.23 15.13
N ALA A 145 5.31 -26.28 14.92
CA ALA A 145 5.98 -25.58 13.84
C ALA A 145 5.47 -26.03 12.47
N ASP A 146 5.36 -27.34 12.23
CA ASP A 146 4.84 -27.89 10.98
C ASP A 146 3.39 -27.45 10.73
N LYS A 147 2.55 -27.47 11.77
CA LYS A 147 1.16 -27.05 11.67
C LYS A 147 1.05 -25.55 11.37
N LEU A 148 1.84 -24.72 12.04
CA LEU A 148 1.88 -23.28 11.80
C LEU A 148 2.39 -22.95 10.40
N ASP A 149 3.50 -23.55 9.96
CA ASP A 149 4.04 -23.35 8.62
C ASP A 149 2.98 -23.68 7.55
N ALA A 150 2.31 -24.83 7.69
CA ALA A 150 1.27 -25.23 6.75
C ALA A 150 0.06 -24.28 6.74
N LEU A 151 -0.40 -23.82 7.90
CA LEU A 151 -1.56 -22.92 8.00
C LEU A 151 -1.23 -21.49 7.54
N LEU A 152 -0.07 -20.97 7.92
CA LEU A 152 0.37 -19.63 7.53
C LEU A 152 0.69 -19.55 6.03
N ALA A 153 1.27 -20.61 5.45
CA ALA A 153 1.42 -20.70 3.99
C ALA A 153 0.07 -20.67 3.26
N ARG A 154 -0.96 -21.32 3.81
CA ARG A 154 -2.33 -21.25 3.26
C ARG A 154 -2.96 -19.86 3.39
N VAL A 155 -2.69 -19.17 4.49
CA VAL A 155 -3.12 -17.78 4.70
C VAL A 155 -2.49 -16.86 3.66
N GLU A 156 -1.17 -16.97 3.45
CA GLU A 156 -0.45 -16.13 2.50
C GLU A 156 -0.89 -16.40 1.06
N ALA A 157 -0.99 -17.68 0.66
CA ALA A 157 -1.52 -18.05 -0.65
C ALA A 157 -2.97 -17.56 -0.86
N GLY A 158 -3.77 -17.48 0.21
CA GLY A 158 -5.10 -16.89 0.21
C GLY A 158 -5.06 -15.38 -0.05
N ARG A 159 -4.17 -14.66 0.65
CA ARG A 159 -3.96 -13.22 0.48
C ARG A 159 -3.53 -12.89 -0.95
N GLU A 160 -2.52 -13.58 -1.49
CA GLU A 160 -2.03 -13.38 -2.86
C GLU A 160 -3.14 -13.56 -3.92
N ARG A 161 -4.02 -14.55 -3.74
CA ARG A 161 -5.16 -14.75 -4.66
C ARG A 161 -6.13 -13.57 -4.63
N LEU A 162 -6.35 -12.99 -3.45
CA LEU A 162 -7.23 -11.84 -3.28
C LEU A 162 -6.64 -10.55 -3.87
N GLU A 163 -5.32 -10.39 -3.92
CA GLU A 163 -4.68 -9.19 -4.51
C GLU A 163 -5.04 -8.92 -5.97
N ARG A 164 -5.52 -9.94 -6.69
CA ARG A 164 -5.97 -9.81 -8.09
C ARG A 164 -7.37 -9.18 -8.20
N VAL A 165 -8.18 -9.23 -7.15
CA VAL A 165 -9.59 -8.81 -7.19
C VAL A 165 -9.76 -7.32 -7.52
N PRO A 166 -9.02 -6.37 -6.92
CA PRO A 166 -9.17 -4.95 -7.26
C PRO A 166 -8.89 -4.64 -8.74
N LYS A 167 -7.87 -5.31 -9.33
CA LYS A 167 -7.54 -5.16 -10.74
C LYS A 167 -8.65 -5.70 -11.65
N LEU A 168 -9.25 -6.83 -11.28
CA LEU A 168 -10.39 -7.39 -12.01
C LEU A 168 -11.63 -6.50 -11.90
N LEU A 169 -11.95 -5.98 -10.71
CA LEU A 169 -13.07 -5.05 -10.51
C LEU A 169 -12.91 -3.77 -11.33
N LYS A 170 -11.70 -3.20 -11.38
CA LYS A 170 -11.40 -2.03 -12.23
C LYS A 170 -11.68 -2.34 -13.72
N ARG A 171 -11.19 -3.48 -14.22
CA ARG A 171 -11.43 -3.92 -15.61
C ARG A 171 -12.90 -4.19 -15.89
N PHE A 172 -13.60 -4.81 -14.94
CA PHE A 172 -15.03 -5.09 -15.03
C PHE A 172 -15.83 -3.79 -15.16
N ARG A 173 -15.63 -2.83 -14.25
CA ARG A 173 -16.30 -1.51 -14.31
C ARG A 173 -16.05 -0.83 -15.67
N GLN A 174 -14.82 -0.87 -16.17
CA GLN A 174 -14.51 -0.34 -17.50
C GLN A 174 -15.25 -1.05 -18.63
N SER A 175 -15.31 -2.39 -18.61
CA SER A 175 -16.02 -3.16 -19.63
C SER A 175 -17.53 -2.90 -19.63
N VAL A 176 -18.13 -2.71 -18.45
CA VAL A 176 -19.56 -2.38 -18.34
C VAL A 176 -19.85 -1.03 -18.98
N LEU A 177 -19.07 0.00 -18.66
CA LEU A 177 -19.25 1.33 -19.26
C LEU A 177 -18.98 1.31 -20.78
N SER A 178 -17.94 0.58 -21.22
CA SER A 178 -17.65 0.42 -22.65
C SER A 178 -18.79 -0.27 -23.40
N ALA A 179 -19.36 -1.34 -22.83
CA ALA A 179 -20.50 -2.05 -23.41
C ALA A 179 -21.76 -1.18 -23.43
N ALA A 180 -21.95 -0.34 -22.40
CA ALA A 180 -23.08 0.60 -22.36
C ALA A 180 -23.03 1.59 -23.52
N VAL A 181 -21.88 2.23 -23.75
CA VAL A 181 -21.74 3.30 -24.76
C VAL A 181 -21.62 2.78 -26.19
N SER A 182 -21.40 1.47 -26.36
CA SER A 182 -21.46 0.81 -27.67
C SER A 182 -22.83 0.19 -27.97
N GLY A 183 -23.78 0.23 -27.03
CA GLY A 183 -25.08 -0.44 -27.13
C GLY A 183 -25.00 -1.97 -27.01
N GLU A 184 -23.85 -2.52 -26.64
CA GLU A 184 -23.67 -3.96 -26.41
C GLU A 184 -24.40 -4.39 -25.14
N LEU A 185 -24.36 -3.54 -24.11
CA LEU A 185 -24.97 -3.82 -22.82
C LEU A 185 -26.48 -4.02 -22.92
N THR A 186 -27.14 -3.45 -23.94
CA THR A 186 -28.59 -3.47 -24.18
C THR A 186 -28.99 -4.35 -25.37
N ARG A 187 -28.04 -5.03 -26.03
CA ARG A 187 -28.27 -5.81 -27.25
C ARG A 187 -29.42 -6.82 -27.10
N GLU A 188 -29.41 -7.60 -26.03
CA GLU A 188 -30.43 -8.63 -25.80
C GLU A 188 -31.82 -8.02 -25.54
N TRP A 189 -31.89 -6.91 -24.80
CA TRP A 189 -33.14 -6.17 -24.58
C TRP A 189 -33.72 -5.56 -25.87
N ARG A 190 -32.85 -5.20 -26.82
CA ARG A 190 -33.31 -4.76 -28.14
C ARG A 190 -34.05 -5.86 -28.88
N GLY A 191 -33.76 -7.15 -28.63
CA GLY A 191 -34.48 -8.27 -29.25
C GLY A 191 -34.38 -8.26 -30.78
N GLY A 192 -33.27 -7.77 -31.33
CA GLY A 192 -33.08 -7.62 -32.78
C GLY A 192 -33.61 -6.31 -33.37
N ARG A 193 -34.20 -5.40 -32.58
CA ARG A 193 -34.54 -4.05 -33.03
C ARG A 193 -33.28 -3.25 -33.35
N ASP A 194 -33.29 -2.58 -34.49
CA ASP A 194 -32.26 -1.61 -34.83
C ASP A 194 -32.31 -0.44 -33.85
N ALA A 195 -31.13 0.04 -33.47
CA ALA A 195 -31.01 1.10 -32.50
C ALA A 195 -30.80 2.43 -33.23
N GLU A 196 -31.73 3.37 -33.08
CA GLU A 196 -31.63 4.71 -33.67
C GLU A 196 -30.75 5.63 -32.83
N TRP A 197 -29.46 5.30 -32.74
CA TRP A 197 -28.50 6.09 -31.98
C TRP A 197 -28.16 7.36 -32.76
N ARG A 198 -28.22 8.49 -32.06
CA ARG A 198 -27.87 9.79 -32.62
C ARG A 198 -26.43 10.12 -32.30
N THR A 199 -25.70 10.69 -33.25
CA THR A 199 -24.35 11.19 -33.00
C THR A 199 -24.40 12.70 -32.78
N ALA A 200 -23.66 13.18 -31.78
CA ALA A 200 -23.61 14.59 -31.43
C ALA A 200 -22.19 14.97 -30.99
N ARG A 201 -21.64 16.06 -31.53
CA ARG A 201 -20.34 16.57 -31.06
C ARG A 201 -20.54 17.32 -29.75
N VAL A 202 -19.69 17.06 -28.76
CA VAL A 202 -19.78 17.69 -27.43
C VAL A 202 -19.76 19.22 -27.53
N GLY A 203 -18.89 19.78 -28.37
CA GLY A 203 -18.75 21.22 -28.57
C GLY A 203 -20.00 21.91 -29.12
N ASP A 204 -20.86 21.17 -29.82
CA ASP A 204 -22.10 21.68 -30.42
C ASP A 204 -23.32 21.45 -29.51
N THR A 205 -23.19 20.53 -28.55
CA THR A 205 -24.30 20.08 -27.68
C THR A 205 -24.23 20.68 -26.27
N PHE A 206 -23.03 21.04 -25.80
CA PHE A 206 -22.79 21.48 -24.43
C PHE A 206 -22.23 22.90 -24.38
N VAL A 207 -22.84 23.74 -23.54
CA VAL A 207 -22.20 24.96 -23.07
C VAL A 207 -21.07 24.56 -22.14
N SER A 208 -19.87 25.07 -22.40
CA SER A 208 -18.67 24.69 -21.66
C SER A 208 -17.80 25.88 -21.29
N PHE A 209 -17.27 25.85 -20.07
CA PHE A 209 -16.46 26.92 -19.50
C PHE A 209 -15.47 26.41 -18.44
N SER A 210 -14.42 27.19 -18.17
CA SER A 210 -13.65 27.11 -16.91
C SER A 210 -14.17 28.14 -15.94
N GLY A 211 -13.86 27.95 -14.66
CA GLY A 211 -13.88 29.05 -13.70
C GLY A 211 -12.49 29.61 -13.44
N GLY A 212 -12.25 29.97 -12.19
CA GLY A 212 -11.11 30.79 -11.80
C GLY A 212 -10.89 30.77 -10.29
N THR A 213 -9.72 31.24 -9.88
CA THR A 213 -9.34 31.33 -8.48
C THR A 213 -9.42 32.79 -8.06
N PRO A 214 -10.28 33.15 -7.07
CA PRO A 214 -10.23 34.47 -6.46
C PRO A 214 -8.84 34.76 -5.88
N SER A 215 -8.47 36.04 -5.76
CA SER A 215 -7.19 36.40 -5.14
C SER A 215 -7.09 35.84 -3.73
N ARG A 216 -6.06 35.02 -3.47
CA ARG A 216 -5.78 34.50 -2.12
C ARG A 216 -5.25 35.55 -1.15
N ASN A 217 -4.85 36.71 -1.68
CA ASN A 217 -4.39 37.84 -0.86
C ASN A 217 -5.56 38.67 -0.30
N GLN A 218 -6.78 38.40 -0.74
CA GLN A 218 -7.97 39.12 -0.28
C GLN A 218 -8.84 38.16 0.53
N SER A 219 -8.67 38.21 1.85
CA SER A 219 -9.36 37.32 2.80
C SER A 219 -10.88 37.35 2.65
N ASP A 220 -11.44 38.54 2.36
CA ASP A 220 -12.88 38.76 2.25
C ASP A 220 -13.53 38.02 1.06
N TYR A 221 -12.73 37.45 0.16
CA TYR A 221 -13.20 36.61 -0.94
C TYR A 221 -13.45 35.15 -0.52
N TRP A 222 -12.97 34.73 0.65
CA TRP A 222 -12.95 33.35 1.08
C TRP A 222 -13.81 33.14 2.34
N GLY A 223 -14.30 31.92 2.55
CA GLY A 223 -15.07 31.55 3.74
C GLY A 223 -16.53 32.01 3.72
N GLY A 224 -17.17 32.02 2.55
CA GLY A 224 -18.60 32.33 2.39
C GLY A 224 -19.48 31.10 2.13
N ASP A 225 -20.68 31.33 1.60
CA ASP A 225 -21.70 30.29 1.36
C ASP A 225 -21.59 29.61 -0.02
N VAL A 226 -20.70 30.09 -0.90
CA VAL A 226 -20.54 29.52 -2.25
C VAL A 226 -19.40 28.51 -2.23
N GLY A 227 -19.72 27.22 -2.30
CA GLY A 227 -18.70 26.18 -2.40
C GLY A 227 -17.81 26.38 -3.64
N TRP A 228 -16.49 26.26 -3.48
CA TRP A 228 -15.50 26.44 -4.53
C TRP A 228 -14.66 25.17 -4.73
N LEU A 229 -14.85 24.52 -5.88
CA LEU A 229 -14.20 23.27 -6.23
C LEU A 229 -12.83 23.49 -6.87
N SER A 230 -11.85 22.80 -6.32
CA SER A 230 -10.54 22.57 -6.89
C SER A 230 -10.43 21.17 -7.51
N SER A 231 -9.41 20.95 -8.33
CA SER A 231 -9.14 19.61 -8.89
C SER A 231 -8.88 18.54 -7.82
N GLY A 232 -8.46 18.94 -6.61
CA GLY A 232 -8.27 18.04 -5.47
C GLY A 232 -9.56 17.53 -4.84
N ASP A 233 -10.70 18.18 -5.10
CA ASP A 233 -12.00 17.81 -4.55
C ASP A 233 -12.70 16.70 -5.36
N ILE A 234 -12.33 16.52 -6.64
CA ILE A 234 -13.00 15.60 -7.56
C ILE A 234 -12.48 14.17 -7.35
N LYS A 235 -12.99 13.51 -6.30
CA LYS A 235 -12.60 12.14 -5.89
C LYS A 235 -13.65 11.07 -6.19
N SER A 236 -14.86 11.48 -6.53
CA SER A 236 -16.02 10.62 -6.83
C SER A 236 -16.70 11.06 -8.13
N THR A 237 -17.60 10.24 -8.66
CA THR A 237 -18.40 10.58 -9.86
C THR A 237 -19.58 11.51 -9.56
N LYS A 238 -19.88 11.77 -8.29
CA LYS A 238 -20.92 12.69 -7.81
C LYS A 238 -20.29 13.61 -6.77
N ILE A 239 -20.48 14.92 -6.91
CA ILE A 239 -19.88 15.93 -6.04
C ILE A 239 -20.97 16.86 -5.51
N ALA A 240 -21.17 16.85 -4.20
CA ALA A 240 -22.15 17.68 -3.51
C ALA A 240 -21.52 18.90 -2.82
N ASP A 241 -20.27 18.78 -2.37
CA ASP A 241 -19.59 19.76 -1.53
C ASP A 241 -18.13 19.97 -1.98
N SER A 242 -17.51 21.03 -1.47
CA SER A 242 -16.12 21.43 -1.72
C SER A 242 -15.35 21.61 -0.41
N SER A 243 -14.02 21.47 -0.45
CA SER A 243 -13.17 21.71 0.74
C SER A 243 -13.04 23.19 1.12
N GLU A 244 -13.13 24.08 0.14
CA GLU A 244 -13.09 25.53 0.33
C GLU A 244 -14.40 26.17 -0.12
N SER A 245 -14.67 27.37 0.38
CA SER A 245 -15.79 28.20 -0.05
C SER A 245 -15.35 29.64 -0.27
N ILE A 246 -16.09 30.34 -1.11
CA ILE A 246 -15.86 31.74 -1.46
C ILE A 246 -17.09 32.57 -1.09
N THR A 247 -16.87 33.85 -0.83
CA THR A 247 -17.95 34.80 -0.63
C THR A 247 -18.54 35.23 -1.96
N GLN A 248 -19.72 35.84 -1.91
CA GLN A 248 -20.33 36.35 -3.13
C GLN A 248 -19.57 37.52 -3.74
N LEU A 249 -18.85 38.28 -2.90
CA LEU A 249 -17.88 39.27 -3.34
C LEU A 249 -16.72 38.61 -4.10
N GLY A 250 -16.19 37.49 -3.60
CA GLY A 250 -15.15 36.71 -4.26
C GLY A 250 -15.58 36.13 -5.60
N LEU A 251 -16.83 35.68 -5.72
CA LEU A 251 -17.39 35.21 -6.99
C LEU A 251 -17.50 36.35 -8.02
N GLN A 252 -18.03 37.51 -7.62
CA GLN A 252 -18.24 38.67 -8.50
C GLN A 252 -16.94 39.33 -8.95
N ASN A 253 -15.91 39.32 -8.10
CA ASN A 253 -14.62 39.96 -8.35
C ASN A 253 -13.53 38.97 -8.81
N SER A 254 -13.93 37.80 -9.32
CA SER A 254 -13.00 36.83 -9.91
C SER A 254 -13.56 36.23 -11.19
N SER A 255 -12.74 35.40 -11.84
CA SER A 255 -13.17 34.59 -12.99
C SER A 255 -13.80 33.26 -12.58
N ALA A 256 -14.09 33.05 -11.29
CA ALA A 256 -14.83 31.89 -10.82
C ALA A 256 -16.23 31.87 -11.46
N LYS A 257 -16.69 30.68 -11.85
CA LYS A 257 -18.00 30.47 -12.47
C LYS A 257 -18.69 29.31 -11.80
N ILE A 258 -20.01 29.42 -11.65
CA ILE A 258 -20.85 28.39 -11.05
C ILE A 258 -21.16 27.31 -12.09
N ALA A 259 -20.76 26.07 -11.80
CA ALA A 259 -21.33 24.88 -12.40
C ALA A 259 -22.67 24.57 -11.73
N LYS A 260 -23.73 24.38 -12.51
CA LYS A 260 -25.08 24.17 -11.99
C LYS A 260 -25.27 22.72 -11.57
N ALA A 261 -26.22 22.48 -10.66
CA ALA A 261 -26.61 21.13 -10.31
C ALA A 261 -27.05 20.32 -11.56
N GLY A 262 -26.38 19.20 -11.81
CA GLY A 262 -26.56 18.34 -12.97
C GLY A 262 -25.55 18.57 -14.10
N SER A 263 -24.71 19.62 -14.05
CA SER A 263 -23.62 19.80 -15.01
C SER A 263 -22.51 18.76 -14.80
N ILE A 264 -21.74 18.48 -15.85
CA ILE A 264 -20.56 17.60 -15.78
C ILE A 264 -19.30 18.43 -15.64
N ILE A 265 -18.47 18.10 -14.66
CA ILE A 265 -17.14 18.68 -14.48
C ILE A 265 -16.06 17.65 -14.78
N VAL A 266 -14.95 18.12 -15.34
CA VAL A 266 -13.76 17.31 -15.66
C VAL A 266 -12.50 18.08 -15.31
N VAL A 267 -11.56 17.39 -14.67
CA VAL A 267 -10.22 17.95 -14.42
C VAL A 267 -9.44 17.96 -15.73
N VAL A 268 -8.91 19.12 -16.09
CA VAL A 268 -8.09 19.30 -17.30
C VAL A 268 -6.64 19.65 -17.01
N ARG A 269 -6.29 19.94 -15.75
CA ARG A 269 -4.91 20.16 -15.32
C ARG A 269 -4.69 19.63 -13.90
N SER A 270 -3.86 18.60 -13.75
CA SER A 270 -3.46 18.03 -12.45
C SER A 270 -2.53 16.84 -12.67
N GLY A 271 -1.63 16.55 -11.72
CA GLY A 271 -0.79 15.35 -11.75
C GLY A 271 -1.58 14.03 -11.78
N ILE A 272 -2.84 14.02 -11.34
CA ILE A 272 -3.72 12.84 -11.38
C ILE A 272 -4.00 12.36 -12.81
N LEU A 273 -3.90 13.27 -13.79
CA LEU A 273 -4.13 12.98 -15.21
C LEU A 273 -3.08 12.05 -15.82
N ALA A 274 -1.97 11.78 -15.13
CA ALA A 274 -1.02 10.75 -15.54
C ALA A 274 -1.64 9.34 -15.55
N HIS A 275 -2.70 9.10 -14.77
CA HIS A 275 -3.24 7.76 -14.55
C HIS A 275 -4.76 7.71 -14.43
N THR A 276 -5.43 8.85 -14.25
CA THR A 276 -6.89 8.88 -14.06
C THR A 276 -7.50 10.15 -14.65
N LEU A 277 -8.70 10.05 -15.24
CA LEU A 277 -9.51 11.21 -15.68
C LEU A 277 -10.67 11.43 -14.68
N PRO A 278 -10.54 12.38 -13.73
CA PRO A 278 -11.64 12.73 -12.85
C PRO A 278 -12.74 13.43 -13.64
N VAL A 279 -13.92 12.80 -13.66
CA VAL A 279 -15.16 13.31 -14.28
C VAL A 279 -16.26 13.07 -13.27
N ALA A 280 -17.09 14.07 -13.02
CA ALA A 280 -18.16 14.00 -12.05
C ALA A 280 -19.38 14.82 -12.47
N VAL A 281 -20.55 14.44 -11.97
CA VAL A 281 -21.75 15.27 -11.96
C VAL A 281 -21.77 16.11 -10.69
N VAL A 282 -22.11 17.40 -10.82
CA VAL A 282 -22.28 18.28 -9.67
C VAL A 282 -23.71 18.14 -9.14
N GLU A 283 -23.90 17.89 -7.85
CA GLU A 283 -25.23 17.70 -7.24
C GLU A 283 -25.83 19.01 -6.71
N ARG A 284 -25.00 20.05 -6.56
CA ARG A 284 -25.36 21.40 -6.11
C ARG A 284 -24.66 22.45 -6.95
N ASP A 285 -25.12 23.69 -6.87
CA ASP A 285 -24.45 24.81 -7.52
C ASP A 285 -23.10 25.07 -6.83
N LEU A 286 -21.99 24.89 -7.55
CA LEU A 286 -20.64 25.06 -7.02
C LEU A 286 -19.79 25.88 -7.98
N ALA A 287 -19.03 26.84 -7.45
CA ALA A 287 -18.01 27.54 -8.21
C ALA A 287 -16.84 26.59 -8.52
N ILE A 288 -16.22 26.72 -9.69
CA ILE A 288 -15.07 25.88 -10.08
C ILE A 288 -13.82 26.72 -10.31
N ASN A 289 -12.64 26.12 -10.14
CA ASN A 289 -11.37 26.74 -10.46
C ASN A 289 -11.00 26.65 -11.96
N GLN A 290 -9.81 27.15 -12.34
CA GLN A 290 -9.31 27.14 -13.72
C GLN A 290 -8.84 25.76 -14.22
N ASP A 291 -8.59 24.82 -13.31
CA ASP A 291 -8.08 23.48 -13.62
C ASP A 291 -9.22 22.48 -13.93
N ILE A 292 -10.46 22.94 -13.78
CA ILE A 292 -11.68 22.22 -14.05
C ILE A 292 -12.41 22.89 -15.24
N LYS A 293 -13.02 22.07 -16.09
CA LYS A 293 -14.00 22.49 -17.08
C LYS A 293 -15.38 21.95 -16.72
N CYS A 294 -16.39 22.78 -16.89
CA CYS A 294 -17.79 22.42 -16.80
C CYS A 294 -18.37 22.25 -18.21
N PHE A 295 -19.26 21.28 -18.38
CA PHE A 295 -20.04 20.98 -19.58
C PHE A 295 -21.50 20.79 -19.18
N ASP A 296 -22.41 21.52 -19.82
CA ASP A 296 -23.83 21.44 -19.56
C ASP A 296 -24.66 21.54 -20.85
N SER A 297 -25.54 20.57 -21.06
CA SER A 297 -26.50 20.54 -22.17
C SER A 297 -27.91 21.01 -21.77
N ASN A 298 -28.09 21.44 -20.51
CA ASN A 298 -29.40 21.70 -19.90
C ASN A 298 -30.33 20.46 -19.85
N ASN A 299 -29.79 19.27 -20.12
CA ASN A 299 -30.48 17.99 -20.02
C ASN A 299 -29.67 17.03 -19.17
N LYS A 300 -30.21 16.65 -18.01
CA LYS A 300 -29.53 15.80 -17.03
C LYS A 300 -29.18 14.41 -17.58
N ASN A 301 -30.01 13.84 -18.46
CA ASN A 301 -29.75 12.52 -19.05
C ASN A 301 -28.58 12.59 -20.05
N ILE A 302 -28.54 13.63 -20.88
CA ILE A 302 -27.43 13.85 -21.84
C ILE A 302 -26.13 14.16 -21.08
N ASN A 303 -26.19 14.96 -20.01
CA ASN A 303 -25.07 15.21 -19.10
C ASN A 303 -24.57 13.90 -18.48
N LEU A 304 -25.45 13.09 -17.89
CA LEU A 304 -25.08 11.80 -17.32
C LEU A 304 -24.47 10.86 -18.37
N TRP A 305 -25.00 10.84 -19.58
CA TRP A 305 -24.46 10.04 -20.68
C TRP A 305 -23.05 10.48 -21.10
N LEU A 306 -22.77 11.80 -21.09
CA LEU A 306 -21.42 12.33 -21.32
C LEU A 306 -20.43 11.81 -20.27
N LEU A 307 -20.82 11.81 -18.99
CA LEU A 307 -19.99 11.26 -17.91
C LEU A 307 -19.67 9.79 -18.16
N ILE A 308 -20.68 8.97 -18.49
CA ILE A 308 -20.51 7.55 -18.80
C ILE A 308 -19.59 7.36 -20.01
N ALA A 309 -19.79 8.14 -21.08
CA ALA A 309 -18.99 8.09 -22.29
C ALA A 309 -17.50 8.42 -22.06
N TRP A 310 -17.21 9.47 -21.31
CA TRP A 310 -15.82 9.83 -21.00
C TRP A 310 -15.16 8.84 -20.05
N LYS A 311 -15.89 8.32 -19.05
CA LYS A 311 -15.37 7.24 -18.18
C LYS A 311 -15.10 5.96 -18.98
N ALA A 312 -16.00 5.57 -19.88
CA ALA A 312 -15.81 4.43 -20.79
C ALA A 312 -14.59 4.58 -21.72
N ASN A 313 -14.19 5.82 -22.02
CA ASN A 313 -13.11 6.14 -22.94
C ASN A 313 -11.89 6.81 -22.25
N GLU A 314 -11.78 6.69 -20.93
CA GLU A 314 -10.77 7.36 -20.12
C GLU A 314 -9.35 7.15 -20.65
N SER A 315 -8.95 5.89 -20.90
CA SER A 315 -7.62 5.57 -21.44
C SER A 315 -7.34 6.21 -22.80
N LYS A 316 -8.38 6.35 -23.65
CA LYS A 316 -8.26 6.97 -24.97
C LYS A 316 -8.11 8.48 -24.87
N ILE A 317 -8.86 9.11 -23.96
CA ILE A 317 -8.78 10.55 -23.69
C ILE A 317 -7.40 10.91 -23.11
N LEU A 318 -6.94 10.14 -22.11
CA LEU A 318 -5.62 10.37 -21.49
C LEU A 318 -4.47 10.08 -22.47
N GLY A 319 -4.59 9.03 -23.30
CA GLY A 319 -3.56 8.63 -24.26
C GLY A 319 -3.27 9.66 -25.37
N GLN A 320 -4.19 10.59 -25.63
CA GLN A 320 -4.04 11.65 -26.63
C GLN A 320 -3.23 12.87 -26.12
N ASN A 321 -2.82 12.89 -24.84
CA ASN A 321 -2.15 14.04 -24.21
C ASN A 321 -0.65 13.80 -23.93
N ARG A 322 0.13 13.42 -24.94
CA ARG A 322 1.59 13.20 -24.80
C ARG A 322 2.43 14.45 -25.11
N ASP A 323 2.11 15.59 -24.51
CA ASP A 323 2.97 16.79 -24.59
C ASP A 323 3.70 16.99 -23.26
N GLY A 324 5.05 16.94 -23.32
CA GLY A 324 6.00 16.83 -22.21
C GLY A 324 6.12 18.04 -21.27
N THR A 325 5.00 18.61 -20.83
CA THR A 325 4.97 19.63 -19.79
C THR A 325 5.03 19.02 -18.40
N THR A 326 5.61 19.73 -17.43
CA THR A 326 5.82 19.26 -16.05
C THR A 326 4.52 18.99 -15.28
N VAL A 327 3.37 19.49 -15.79
CA VAL A 327 2.03 19.25 -15.25
C VAL A 327 1.15 18.61 -16.33
N GLN A 328 0.63 17.42 -16.06
CA GLN A 328 -0.25 16.70 -16.97
C GLN A 328 -1.53 17.50 -17.23
N SER A 329 -1.96 17.54 -18.50
CA SER A 329 -3.15 18.28 -18.92
C SER A 329 -3.93 17.55 -20.00
N VAL A 330 -5.24 17.79 -20.07
CA VAL A 330 -6.12 17.33 -21.15
C VAL A 330 -6.46 18.51 -22.04
N LYS A 331 -6.21 18.38 -23.35
CA LYS A 331 -6.55 19.42 -24.32
C LYS A 331 -8.05 19.65 -24.36
N TYR A 332 -8.46 20.91 -24.24
CA TYR A 332 -9.87 21.28 -24.23
C TYR A 332 -10.58 20.89 -25.54
N ASP A 333 -9.89 21.07 -26.67
CA ASP A 333 -10.42 20.70 -27.99
C ASP A 333 -10.66 19.20 -28.15
N THR A 334 -9.84 18.35 -27.50
CA THR A 334 -10.08 16.90 -27.47
C THR A 334 -11.44 16.57 -26.85
N LEU A 335 -11.80 17.27 -25.77
CA LEU A 335 -13.09 17.08 -25.10
C LEU A 335 -14.25 17.64 -25.92
N LYS A 336 -14.11 18.83 -26.51
CA LYS A 336 -15.16 19.45 -27.34
C LYS A 336 -15.39 18.70 -28.65
N ASN A 337 -14.35 18.20 -29.28
CA ASN A 337 -14.46 17.47 -30.54
C ASN A 337 -14.87 16.01 -30.37
N TRP A 338 -15.04 15.54 -29.13
CA TRP A 338 -15.55 14.21 -28.86
C TRP A 338 -16.95 14.03 -29.47
N VAL A 339 -17.14 12.92 -30.18
CA VAL A 339 -18.44 12.54 -30.75
C VAL A 339 -19.13 11.58 -29.78
N LEU A 340 -20.27 12.01 -29.27
CA LEU A 340 -21.12 11.26 -28.37
C LEU A 340 -22.16 10.49 -29.19
N SER A 341 -22.24 9.18 -28.97
CA SER A 341 -23.34 8.35 -29.47
C SER A 341 -24.41 8.28 -28.40
N ILE A 342 -25.58 8.86 -28.66
CA ILE A 342 -26.68 9.02 -27.70
C ILE A 342 -27.79 8.02 -28.06
N PRO A 343 -28.15 7.09 -27.16
CA PRO A 343 -29.24 6.16 -27.38
C PRO A 343 -30.62 6.86 -27.29
N PRO A 344 -31.67 6.25 -27.88
CA PRO A 344 -33.06 6.59 -27.58
C PRO A 344 -33.38 6.52 -26.07
N GLN A 345 -34.40 7.23 -25.62
CA GLN A 345 -34.67 7.41 -24.18
C GLN A 345 -35.04 6.10 -23.45
N ASP A 346 -35.72 5.18 -24.11
CA ASP A 346 -36.05 3.85 -23.60
C ASP A 346 -34.80 2.98 -23.44
N GLU A 347 -33.92 2.96 -24.45
CA GLU A 347 -32.64 2.25 -24.39
C GLU A 347 -31.68 2.89 -23.37
N PHE A 348 -31.67 4.23 -23.26
CA PHE A 348 -30.93 4.94 -22.20
C PHE A 348 -31.35 4.44 -20.81
N ASN A 349 -32.66 4.41 -20.53
CA ASN A 349 -33.17 3.98 -19.23
C ASN A 349 -32.76 2.54 -18.92
N GLU A 350 -32.83 1.64 -19.90
CA GLU A 350 -32.38 0.26 -19.72
C GLU A 350 -30.86 0.16 -19.53
N ALA A 351 -30.08 0.94 -20.27
CA ALA A 351 -28.63 0.99 -20.10
C ALA A 351 -28.26 1.46 -18.68
N ILE A 352 -28.89 2.52 -18.17
CA ILE A 352 -28.68 3.00 -16.80
C ILE A 352 -29.04 1.91 -15.78
N ARG A 353 -30.21 1.27 -15.92
CA ARG A 353 -30.64 0.17 -15.03
C ARG A 353 -29.62 -0.96 -14.99
N ARG A 354 -29.07 -1.36 -16.15
CA ARG A 354 -28.04 -2.40 -16.25
C ARG A 354 -26.71 -1.96 -15.63
N ILE A 355 -26.26 -0.73 -15.87
CA ILE A 355 -25.06 -0.16 -15.25
C ILE A 355 -25.19 -0.17 -13.72
N GLU A 356 -26.32 0.30 -13.18
CA GLU A 356 -26.55 0.35 -11.74
C GLU A 356 -26.58 -1.06 -11.12
N SER A 357 -27.28 -2.00 -11.75
CA SER A 357 -27.33 -3.40 -11.30
C SER A 357 -25.93 -4.04 -11.26
N LEU A 358 -25.15 -3.90 -12.34
CA LEU A 358 -23.80 -4.46 -12.42
C LEU A 358 -22.82 -3.75 -11.48
N SER A 359 -22.97 -2.44 -11.28
CA SER A 359 -22.18 -1.68 -10.30
C SER A 359 -22.46 -2.15 -8.88
N ALA A 360 -23.74 -2.40 -8.53
CA ALA A 360 -24.10 -2.95 -7.23
C ALA A 360 -23.50 -4.34 -6.99
N ILE A 361 -23.38 -5.18 -8.03
CA ILE A 361 -22.67 -6.46 -7.93
C ILE A 361 -21.17 -6.23 -7.68
N ALA A 362 -20.53 -5.31 -8.40
CA ALA A 362 -19.12 -4.98 -8.19
C ALA A 362 -18.87 -4.49 -6.75
N ASP A 363 -19.74 -3.62 -6.23
CA ASP A 363 -19.62 -3.07 -4.88
C ASP A 363 -19.79 -4.16 -3.82
N ARG A 364 -20.72 -5.12 -4.01
CA ARG A 364 -20.86 -6.29 -3.14
C ARG A 364 -19.61 -7.17 -3.15
N ILE A 365 -18.98 -7.36 -4.31
CA ILE A 365 -17.72 -8.13 -4.42
C ILE A 365 -16.60 -7.39 -3.70
N GLU A 366 -16.51 -6.07 -3.86
CA GLU A 366 -15.52 -5.23 -3.19
C GLU A 366 -15.68 -5.27 -1.67
N ALA A 367 -16.90 -5.18 -1.15
CA ALA A 367 -17.19 -5.32 0.27
C ALA A 367 -16.80 -6.70 0.81
N LYS A 368 -17.12 -7.78 0.09
CA LYS A 368 -16.71 -9.15 0.45
C LYS A 368 -15.20 -9.34 0.43
N TYR A 369 -14.52 -8.73 -0.55
CA TYR A 369 -13.06 -8.73 -0.63
C TYR A 369 -12.44 -8.02 0.58
N ALA A 370 -12.93 -6.82 0.93
CA ALA A 370 -12.45 -6.08 2.09
C ALA A 370 -12.65 -6.86 3.41
N ALA A 371 -13.82 -7.48 3.58
CA ALA A 371 -14.10 -8.35 4.73
C ALA A 371 -13.15 -9.55 4.79
N ALA A 372 -12.93 -10.24 3.66
CA ALA A 372 -12.01 -11.38 3.59
C ALA A 372 -10.55 -10.99 3.91
N LEU A 373 -10.10 -9.82 3.42
CA LEU A 373 -8.77 -9.30 3.75
C LEU A 373 -8.62 -9.03 5.25
N SER A 374 -9.64 -8.43 5.88
CA SER A 374 -9.64 -8.20 7.32
C SER A 374 -9.63 -9.51 8.12
N SER A 375 -10.30 -10.56 7.64
CA SER A 375 -10.23 -11.89 8.27
C SER A 375 -8.81 -12.45 8.24
N PHE A 376 -8.06 -12.29 7.14
CA PHE A 376 -6.66 -12.72 7.08
C PHE A 376 -5.77 -11.96 8.06
N ASP A 377 -6.01 -10.68 8.31
CA ASP A 377 -5.27 -9.90 9.31
C ASP A 377 -5.49 -10.43 10.75
N ARG A 378 -6.63 -11.10 11.01
CA ARG A 378 -6.98 -11.69 12.31
C ARG A 378 -6.54 -13.15 12.47
N LEU A 379 -6.48 -13.91 11.37
CA LEU A 379 -6.16 -15.34 11.40
C LEU A 379 -4.74 -15.62 11.90
N THR A 380 -3.73 -14.89 11.40
CA THR A 380 -2.33 -15.11 11.80
C THR A 380 -2.14 -14.93 13.32
N PRO A 381 -2.57 -13.81 13.95
CA PRO A 381 -2.52 -13.67 15.40
C PRO A 381 -3.29 -14.76 16.15
N ALA A 382 -4.46 -15.17 15.67
CA ALA A 382 -5.27 -16.20 16.32
C ALA A 382 -4.60 -17.59 16.29
N LEU A 383 -3.99 -17.96 15.16
CA LEU A 383 -3.24 -19.21 15.01
C LEU A 383 -2.04 -19.26 15.95
N LEU A 384 -1.25 -18.18 15.99
CA LEU A 384 -0.11 -18.07 16.91
C LEU A 384 -0.58 -18.12 18.36
N ALA A 385 -1.67 -17.43 18.71
CA ALA A 385 -2.21 -17.44 20.06
C ALA A 385 -2.69 -18.85 20.48
N LYS A 386 -3.34 -19.62 19.59
CA LYS A 386 -3.70 -21.02 19.85
C LYS A 386 -2.46 -21.90 20.01
N ALA A 387 -1.42 -21.71 19.19
CA ALA A 387 -0.18 -22.46 19.29
C ALA A 387 0.48 -22.32 20.65
N PHE A 388 0.65 -21.08 21.13
CA PHE A 388 1.35 -20.80 22.38
C PHE A 388 0.48 -20.93 23.64
N ARG A 389 -0.80 -21.28 23.50
CA ARG A 389 -1.65 -21.80 24.59
C ARG A 389 -1.70 -23.33 24.65
N GLY A 390 -1.06 -24.04 23.71
CA GLY A 390 -1.11 -25.50 23.62
C GLY A 390 -2.43 -26.03 23.04
N GLU A 391 -3.17 -25.22 22.28
CA GLU A 391 -4.49 -25.56 21.71
C GLU A 391 -4.42 -25.93 20.22
N LEU A 392 -3.26 -25.79 19.57
CA LEU A 392 -3.14 -25.95 18.11
C LEU A 392 -2.93 -27.40 17.68
N VAL A 393 -2.22 -28.19 18.48
CA VAL A 393 -1.92 -29.60 18.22
C VAL A 393 -2.24 -30.41 19.48
N PRO A 394 -2.63 -31.70 19.36
CA PRO A 394 -2.81 -32.55 20.53
C PRO A 394 -1.49 -32.77 21.26
N GLN A 395 -1.56 -32.82 22.59
CA GLN A 395 -0.44 -33.27 23.43
C GLN A 395 -0.33 -34.79 23.35
N ASP A 396 0.90 -35.29 23.24
CA ASP A 396 1.19 -36.72 23.26
C ASP A 396 1.75 -37.09 24.65
N PRO A 397 1.04 -37.92 25.44
CA PRO A 397 1.52 -38.37 26.74
C PRO A 397 2.86 -39.12 26.71
N ASN A 398 3.29 -39.60 25.54
CA ASN A 398 4.57 -40.29 25.36
C ASN A 398 5.73 -39.33 25.05
N ASP A 399 5.48 -38.04 24.82
CA ASP A 399 6.55 -37.07 24.65
C ASP A 399 7.37 -36.94 25.94
N GLU A 400 8.67 -36.67 25.79
CA GLU A 400 9.53 -36.38 26.94
C GLU A 400 8.99 -35.14 27.71
N PRO A 401 9.02 -35.11 29.04
CA PRO A 401 8.59 -33.93 29.78
C PRO A 401 9.46 -32.70 29.44
N ALA A 402 8.85 -31.52 29.36
CA ALA A 402 9.57 -30.26 29.06
C ALA A 402 10.69 -29.94 30.06
N SER A 403 10.62 -30.46 31.29
CA SER A 403 11.69 -30.35 32.29
C SER A 403 13.01 -30.99 31.82
N VAL A 404 12.94 -32.13 31.13
CA VAL A 404 14.11 -32.84 30.58
C VAL A 404 14.77 -32.02 29.48
N LEU A 405 13.95 -31.39 28.62
CA LEU A 405 14.44 -30.48 27.59
C LEU A 405 15.16 -29.26 28.21
N LEU A 406 14.60 -28.67 29.28
CA LEU A 406 15.24 -27.56 29.99
C LEU A 406 16.60 -27.94 30.57
N GLU A 407 16.75 -29.15 31.09
CA GLU A 407 18.03 -29.67 31.58
C GLU A 407 19.06 -29.80 30.44
N ARG A 408 18.66 -30.35 29.28
CA ARG A 408 19.52 -30.43 28.08
C ARG A 408 20.00 -29.05 27.63
N ILE A 409 19.10 -28.06 27.58
CA ILE A 409 19.44 -26.68 27.22
C ILE A 409 20.46 -26.09 28.19
N ARG A 410 20.28 -26.31 29.52
CA ARG A 410 21.23 -25.85 30.54
C ARG A 410 22.60 -26.49 30.37
N ALA A 411 22.66 -27.81 30.20
CA ALA A 411 23.90 -28.54 29.98
C ALA A 411 24.64 -28.10 28.70
N ALA A 412 23.91 -27.92 27.59
CA ALA A 412 24.48 -27.41 26.34
C ALA A 412 25.05 -26.00 26.49
N ARG A 413 24.35 -25.12 27.22
CA ARG A 413 24.81 -23.76 27.50
C ARG A 413 26.08 -23.75 28.35
N GLU A 414 26.20 -24.63 29.33
CA GLU A 414 27.41 -24.76 30.16
C GLU A 414 28.62 -25.22 29.33
N ALA A 415 28.41 -26.22 28.45
CA ALA A 415 29.44 -26.71 27.54
C ALA A 415 29.93 -25.64 26.55
N GLU A 416 29.04 -24.77 26.05
CA GLU A 416 29.42 -23.62 25.21
C GLU A 416 30.04 -22.46 26.01
N GLY A 417 29.54 -22.22 27.22
CA GLY A 417 30.00 -21.18 28.15
C GLY A 417 31.45 -21.37 28.59
N GLY A 418 31.91 -22.62 28.72
CA GLY A 418 33.31 -22.96 28.99
C GLY A 418 34.31 -22.49 27.92
N LYS A 419 33.85 -22.22 26.69
CA LYS A 419 34.70 -21.72 25.59
C LYS A 419 34.74 -20.19 25.47
N ARG A 420 33.86 -19.46 26.17
CA ARG A 420 33.72 -17.98 26.04
C ARG A 420 34.25 -17.19 27.25
N GLY A 421 34.85 -17.85 28.24
CA GLY A 421 35.28 -17.25 29.50
C GLY A 421 36.80 -17.14 29.69
N ARG A 422 37.48 -16.23 28.99
CA ARG A 422 38.76 -15.64 29.45
C ARG A 422 38.84 -14.20 28.97
N GLY A 423 38.32 -13.26 29.77
CA GLY A 423 38.26 -11.86 29.34
C GLY A 423 37.67 -10.83 30.30
N ARG A 424 37.82 -10.97 31.62
CA ARG A 424 38.10 -9.89 32.60
C ARG A 424 37.95 -10.41 34.03
N PRO A 425 38.90 -10.18 34.94
CA PRO A 425 38.68 -10.44 36.36
C PRO A 425 37.72 -9.41 36.93
N ALA A 426 36.75 -9.88 37.72
CA ALA A 426 35.91 -9.06 38.56
C ALA A 426 36.80 -8.30 39.57
N LYS A 427 36.61 -6.99 39.68
CA LYS A 427 37.23 -6.17 40.72
C LYS A 427 36.63 -6.60 42.06
N ALA A 428 37.46 -7.16 42.93
CA ALA A 428 37.08 -7.53 44.29
C ALA A 428 36.51 -6.32 45.05
N ALA A 429 35.38 -6.53 45.72
CA ALA A 429 34.85 -5.63 46.73
C ALA A 429 35.78 -5.69 47.95
N ALA A 430 36.48 -4.60 48.24
CA ALA A 430 37.11 -4.40 49.53
C ALA A 430 36.05 -3.84 50.49
N GLY A 431 35.74 -4.62 51.53
CA GLY A 431 34.99 -4.15 52.69
C GLY A 431 35.79 -3.11 53.46
N GLY A 432 35.09 -2.09 53.94
CA GLY A 432 35.60 -1.09 54.88
C GLY A 432 34.51 -0.79 55.90
N SER A 433 34.68 -1.38 57.08
CA SER A 433 33.99 -1.08 58.34
C SER A 433 34.11 0.40 58.69
N GLY A 434 33.07 0.94 59.35
CA GLY A 434 32.99 2.35 59.72
C GLY A 434 33.99 2.79 60.78
N ASP A 435 34.20 4.09 60.84
CA ASP A 435 34.21 4.83 62.11
C ASP A 435 33.88 6.31 61.87
N GLY A 436 33.29 6.94 62.88
CA GLY A 436 32.65 8.26 62.79
C GLY A 436 33.59 9.45 62.74
N ALA A 437 33.12 10.54 62.13
CA ALA A 437 33.47 11.91 62.52
C ALA A 437 32.40 12.89 62.01
N GLU A 438 32.08 13.82 62.89
CA GLU A 438 30.92 14.70 62.88
C GLU A 438 31.24 16.07 62.24
N VAL A 439 30.18 16.82 61.88
CA VAL A 439 30.11 18.30 61.75
C VAL A 439 30.69 18.95 60.47
N LYS A 440 29.84 19.50 59.58
CA LYS A 440 29.33 20.89 59.68
C LYS A 440 28.30 21.24 58.59
N ARG A 441 27.24 21.88 59.04
CA ARG A 441 26.09 22.42 58.29
C ARG A 441 26.47 23.60 57.39
N ARG A 442 25.76 23.72 56.26
CA ARG A 442 25.11 24.93 55.67
C ARG A 442 24.30 24.39 54.48
N GLY A 443 22.96 24.40 54.46
CA GLY A 443 22.06 25.50 54.74
C GLY A 443 21.55 26.07 53.42
N ARG A 444 20.36 25.61 53.00
CA ARG A 444 19.41 26.07 51.94
C ARG A 444 19.30 27.62 51.81
N PRO A 445 18.56 28.23 50.84
CA PRO A 445 17.47 27.67 50.00
C PRO A 445 17.41 28.13 48.52
N PRO A 446 16.39 27.65 47.76
CA PRO A 446 16.15 27.98 46.36
C PRO A 446 15.35 29.29 46.19
N GLY A 447 15.54 29.98 45.07
CA GLY A 447 14.77 31.15 44.68
C GLY A 447 13.95 30.88 43.41
N ALA A 448 12.64 31.01 43.53
CA ALA A 448 11.68 31.10 42.45
C ALA A 448 11.47 32.55 42.02
N ASN A 449 11.18 32.74 40.72
CA ASN A 449 10.36 33.79 40.07
C ASN A 449 10.93 34.02 38.66
N ALA A 450 10.23 34.55 37.65
CA ALA A 450 8.84 34.69 37.25
C ALA A 450 8.92 35.48 35.92
N GLN A 451 8.04 35.19 34.97
CA GLN A 451 7.55 35.98 33.82
C GLN A 451 8.25 37.29 33.35
N ALA A 452 8.27 37.38 32.00
CA ALA A 452 8.26 38.54 31.08
C ALA A 452 9.49 38.46 30.15
N GLY A 453 9.42 38.47 28.83
CA GLY A 453 8.59 39.25 27.91
C GLY A 453 9.54 39.88 26.88
N ALA A 454 9.09 40.01 25.64
CA ALA A 454 9.69 40.72 24.49
C ALA A 454 10.68 39.98 23.56
N GLU A 455 10.28 39.99 22.28
CA GLU A 455 11.07 40.30 21.07
C GLU A 455 12.27 39.39 20.75
N GLY A 456 12.25 38.61 19.68
CA GLY A 456 12.21 39.11 18.31
C GLY A 456 13.61 38.98 17.72
N THR A 457 13.91 37.87 17.03
CA THR A 457 15.05 37.78 16.09
C THR A 457 14.88 36.57 15.16
N GLU A 458 14.73 36.87 13.86
CA GLU A 458 14.80 35.92 12.74
C GLU A 458 16.18 35.25 12.65
N PRO A 459 16.27 33.97 12.22
CA PRO A 459 17.49 33.45 11.63
C PRO A 459 17.46 33.62 10.10
N LYS A 460 18.40 34.46 9.65
CA LYS A 460 18.79 34.75 8.27
C LYS A 460 18.82 33.52 7.36
N ARG A 461 18.12 33.65 6.22
CA ARG A 461 18.27 32.81 5.02
C ARG A 461 19.72 32.89 4.51
N ARG A 462 20.40 31.73 4.40
CA ARG A 462 21.68 31.61 3.70
C ARG A 462 21.44 31.49 2.20
N GLY A 463 22.01 32.44 1.45
CA GLY A 463 21.99 32.51 0.00
C GLY A 463 22.72 31.35 -0.68
N ARG A 464 22.22 31.02 -1.87
CA ARG A 464 22.76 30.02 -2.80
C ARG A 464 23.76 30.71 -3.74
N PRO A 465 24.97 30.16 -3.98
CA PRO A 465 25.89 30.76 -4.94
C PRO A 465 25.45 30.46 -6.39
N PRO A 466 25.81 31.30 -7.36
CA PRO A 466 25.44 31.12 -8.77
C PRO A 466 26.33 30.04 -9.40
N LYS A 467 25.76 29.18 -10.25
CA LYS A 467 26.55 28.32 -11.14
C LYS A 467 26.53 28.89 -12.54
N VAL A 468 27.76 29.12 -13.01
CA VAL A 468 28.22 29.63 -14.29
C VAL A 468 27.73 28.73 -15.44
N ARG A 469 27.32 29.37 -16.54
CA ARG A 469 27.06 28.75 -17.83
C ARG A 469 28.40 28.53 -18.54
N GLU A 470 28.76 27.28 -18.81
CA GLU A 470 29.77 26.96 -19.81
C GLU A 470 29.07 26.58 -21.11
N ALA A 471 29.43 27.33 -22.15
CA ALA A 471 29.08 27.06 -23.53
C ALA A 471 30.00 25.96 -24.07
N VAL A 472 29.43 24.93 -24.67
CA VAL A 472 30.16 24.03 -25.57
C VAL A 472 29.35 23.90 -26.86
N SER A 473 30.06 24.21 -27.93
CA SER A 473 29.71 24.28 -29.34
C SER A 473 29.19 22.98 -29.94
N GLU A 474 28.07 23.08 -30.67
CA GLU A 474 27.70 22.17 -31.76
C GLU A 474 28.53 22.48 -33.02
N PRO A 475 28.83 21.49 -33.87
CA PRO A 475 29.10 21.73 -35.27
C PRO A 475 27.97 21.23 -36.16
N ASP A 476 27.63 22.08 -37.13
CA ASP A 476 26.77 21.88 -38.28
C ASP A 476 27.04 20.59 -39.07
N ALA A 477 25.96 19.97 -39.56
CA ALA A 477 25.95 19.33 -40.88
C ALA A 477 24.54 19.37 -41.50
N GLN A 478 24.51 19.97 -42.69
CA GLN A 478 23.35 20.31 -43.53
C GLN A 478 22.59 19.10 -44.14
N PRO A 479 21.40 19.34 -44.72
CA PRO A 479 20.45 18.31 -45.12
C PRO A 479 20.63 17.86 -46.58
N ALA A 480 20.24 16.62 -46.87
CA ALA A 480 20.02 16.15 -48.23
C ALA A 480 18.64 15.52 -48.35
N ALA A 481 17.83 16.08 -49.24
CA ALA A 481 16.58 15.51 -49.73
C ALA A 481 16.85 14.40 -50.77
N VAL A 482 15.86 13.53 -51.00
CA VAL A 482 15.24 13.19 -52.30
C VAL A 482 14.61 11.76 -52.31
N ALA A 483 13.36 11.73 -52.79
CA ALA A 483 12.60 10.69 -53.51
C ALA A 483 12.20 9.33 -52.88
N GLU A 484 10.89 9.17 -52.68
CA GLU A 484 9.98 8.29 -53.45
C GLU A 484 10.54 7.03 -54.14
N THR A 485 10.07 5.84 -53.74
CA THR A 485 9.19 4.92 -54.52
C THR A 485 9.22 3.46 -54.02
N ALA A 486 8.11 2.77 -54.28
CA ALA A 486 7.94 1.34 -54.55
C ALA A 486 7.60 0.33 -53.43
N GLU A 487 6.46 -0.33 -53.67
CA GLU A 487 5.94 -1.58 -53.11
C GLU A 487 6.88 -2.77 -53.33
N ALA A 488 6.87 -3.75 -52.41
CA ALA A 488 6.70 -5.19 -52.72
C ALA A 488 6.86 -6.09 -51.48
N SER A 489 5.83 -6.91 -51.24
CA SER A 489 5.85 -8.36 -50.97
C SER A 489 7.17 -9.03 -50.52
N ALA A 490 7.15 -9.66 -49.34
CA ALA A 490 7.59 -11.06 -49.16
C ALA A 490 7.37 -11.55 -47.71
N ALA A 491 6.76 -12.74 -47.58
CA ALA A 491 6.69 -13.53 -46.36
C ALA A 491 8.06 -14.17 -46.01
N PRO A 492 8.20 -14.72 -44.79
CA PRO A 492 8.73 -16.07 -44.71
C PRO A 492 7.95 -17.00 -43.75
N ARG A 493 7.97 -18.28 -44.15
CA ARG A 493 7.44 -19.46 -43.45
C ARG A 493 8.25 -19.79 -42.21
N GLY A 494 7.59 -20.27 -41.15
CA GLY A 494 8.28 -20.80 -39.97
C GLY A 494 7.38 -21.53 -38.95
N ARG A 495 7.14 -22.83 -39.22
CA ARG A 495 6.88 -23.97 -38.31
C ARG A 495 5.75 -23.84 -37.25
N GLY A 496 4.73 -24.69 -37.45
CA GLY A 496 3.57 -24.84 -36.59
C GLY A 496 3.84 -25.47 -35.22
N ARG A 497 2.97 -25.10 -34.28
CA ARG A 497 2.77 -25.69 -32.95
C ARG A 497 1.27 -26.06 -32.88
N PRO A 498 0.89 -27.25 -32.37
CA PRO A 498 -0.51 -27.67 -32.36
C PRO A 498 -1.35 -26.76 -31.45
N PRO A 499 -2.64 -26.51 -31.76
CA PRO A 499 -3.50 -25.71 -30.90
C PRO A 499 -3.80 -26.49 -29.61
N GLY A 500 -3.54 -25.88 -28.46
CA GLY A 500 -4.01 -26.35 -27.17
C GLY A 500 -5.55 -26.33 -27.09
N PRO A 501 -6.15 -27.02 -26.11
CA PRO A 501 -7.60 -27.16 -26.03
C PRO A 501 -8.25 -25.78 -25.91
N GLY A 502 -9.16 -25.50 -26.84
CA GLY A 502 -9.84 -24.22 -26.97
C GLY A 502 -10.55 -23.82 -25.68
N ILE A 503 -10.40 -22.56 -25.31
CA ILE A 503 -11.25 -21.90 -24.32
C ILE A 503 -12.68 -21.95 -24.88
N PRO A 504 -13.67 -22.48 -24.14
CA PRO A 504 -15.05 -22.49 -24.62
C PRO A 504 -15.49 -21.04 -24.87
N GLN A 505 -15.88 -20.75 -26.12
CA GLN A 505 -16.60 -19.52 -26.42
C GLN A 505 -17.95 -19.60 -25.70
N ALA A 506 -18.10 -18.85 -24.61
CA ALA A 506 -19.38 -18.69 -23.96
C ALA A 506 -20.25 -17.78 -24.83
N SER A 507 -21.31 -18.35 -25.39
CA SER A 507 -22.49 -17.60 -25.83
C SER A 507 -23.01 -16.82 -24.62
N SER A 508 -22.99 -15.48 -24.73
CA SER A 508 -23.40 -14.48 -23.74
C SER A 508 -22.80 -14.57 -22.31
N PHE A 509 -22.41 -13.40 -21.80
CA PHE A 509 -21.87 -13.22 -20.44
C PHE A 509 -22.91 -13.53 -19.35
N GLU A 510 -24.20 -13.41 -19.67
CA GLU A 510 -25.31 -13.79 -18.78
C GLU A 510 -25.35 -15.30 -18.56
N ASP A 511 -25.08 -16.12 -19.59
CA ASP A 511 -24.96 -17.57 -19.43
C ASP A 511 -23.74 -17.96 -18.58
N ALA A 512 -22.65 -17.18 -18.63
CA ALA A 512 -21.48 -17.41 -17.78
C ALA A 512 -21.80 -17.10 -16.30
N LEU A 513 -22.56 -16.03 -16.03
CA LEU A 513 -23.04 -15.70 -14.69
C LEU A 513 -24.05 -16.75 -14.17
N ARG A 514 -25.00 -17.17 -15.02
CA ARG A 514 -25.99 -18.19 -14.67
C ARG A 514 -25.32 -19.53 -14.34
N LYS A 515 -24.35 -19.97 -15.16
CA LYS A 515 -23.55 -21.18 -14.88
C LYS A 515 -22.74 -21.06 -13.59
N LEU A 516 -22.26 -19.87 -13.24
CA LEU A 516 -21.53 -19.64 -12.00
C LEU A 516 -22.44 -19.70 -10.77
N GLU A 517 -23.69 -19.23 -10.89
CA GLU A 517 -24.72 -19.34 -9.86
C GLU A 517 -25.20 -20.80 -9.70
N GLU A 518 -25.44 -21.51 -10.81
CA GLU A 518 -25.76 -22.93 -10.83
C GLU A 518 -24.64 -23.77 -10.17
N GLN A 519 -23.36 -23.48 -10.47
CA GLN A 519 -22.22 -24.15 -9.82
C GLN A 519 -22.10 -23.84 -8.32
N LYS A 520 -22.45 -22.64 -7.87
CA LYS A 520 -22.49 -22.29 -6.44
C LYS A 520 -23.61 -23.01 -5.72
N LEU A 521 -24.78 -23.11 -6.34
CA LEU A 521 -25.92 -23.84 -5.78
C LEU A 521 -25.61 -25.34 -5.67
N ALA A 522 -25.00 -25.93 -6.71
CA ALA A 522 -24.54 -27.32 -6.69
C ALA A 522 -23.48 -27.59 -5.62
N ARG A 523 -22.53 -26.66 -5.40
CA ARG A 523 -21.54 -26.78 -4.32
C ARG A 523 -22.13 -26.62 -2.93
N ALA A 524 -23.12 -25.74 -2.76
CA ALA A 524 -23.83 -25.58 -1.50
C ALA A 524 -24.69 -26.82 -1.16
N GLN A 525 -25.28 -27.46 -2.17
CA GLN A 525 -26.02 -28.71 -2.02
C GLN A 525 -25.09 -29.91 -1.77
N GLY A 526 -23.94 -29.98 -2.44
CA GLY A 526 -22.91 -31.01 -2.19
C GLY A 526 -22.24 -30.89 -0.81
N ALA A 527 -22.05 -29.66 -0.31
CA ALA A 527 -21.52 -29.42 1.03
C ALA A 527 -22.51 -29.80 2.15
N ARG A 528 -23.82 -29.84 1.87
CA ARG A 528 -24.82 -30.40 2.80
C ARG A 528 -24.83 -31.93 2.84
N GLN A 529 -24.28 -32.59 1.82
CA GLN A 529 -24.26 -34.05 1.69
C GLN A 529 -22.98 -34.68 2.24
N VAL A 530 -21.92 -33.88 2.41
CA VAL A 530 -20.66 -34.26 3.06
C VAL A 530 -20.54 -33.42 4.33
N GLY A 531 -20.94 -33.96 5.48
CA GLY A 531 -20.97 -33.27 6.78
C GLY A 531 -19.60 -32.75 7.24
N LEU A 532 -19.15 -31.63 6.67
CA LEU A 532 -17.83 -31.03 6.89
C LEU A 532 -17.91 -29.63 7.50
N PHE A 533 -19.10 -29.18 7.88
CA PHE A 533 -19.31 -27.98 8.70
C PHE A 533 -20.48 -28.24 9.64
N ASP A 534 -20.19 -28.85 10.78
CA ASP A 534 -20.99 -28.65 11.99
C ASP A 534 -20.52 -27.34 12.64
N ASP A 535 -21.46 -26.41 12.72
CA ASP A 535 -21.67 -25.33 13.68
C ASP A 535 -20.48 -24.83 14.52
N ALA A 536 -20.05 -23.59 14.23
CA ALA A 536 -19.82 -22.55 15.24
C ALA A 536 -19.68 -21.18 14.56
N GLU A 537 -20.36 -20.19 15.14
CA GLU A 537 -20.55 -18.78 14.75
C GLU A 537 -19.32 -17.98 14.29
#